data_AF-A0A545SIN2-F1
#
_entry.id   AF-A0A545SIN2-F1
#
_cell.length_a   1.000
_cell.length_b   1.000
_cell.length_c   1.000
_cell.angle_alpha   90.00
_cell.angle_beta   90.00
_cell.angle_gamma   90.00
#
_symmetry.space_group_name_H-M   'P 1'
#
loop_
_entity.id
_entity.type
_entity.pdbx_description
1 polymer ?
#
loop_
_entity_poly.entity_id
_entity_poly.type
_entity_poly.pdbx_seq_one_letter_code
_entity_poly.pdbx_strand_id
1 'polypeptide(L)'
;MAKTQAPDWIPRRLRQLTLGRKVLVGSLLAWLAAVVWLVLSHPLMTNPLHLLRQLEQNAVDPSTLSILAMLAPLMFALVALLMLFLLLLGLGCMIQEARLLKRLDQRDPS
;
A
#
# COMPACT_ATOMS: atom_id res chain seq x y z
N MET A 1 -43.82 -21.75 8.57
CA MET A 1 -42.82 -20.67 8.48
C MET A 1 -41.44 -21.33 8.49
N ALA A 2 -40.80 -21.44 7.32
CA ALA A 2 -39.47 -22.01 7.23
C ALA A 2 -38.46 -21.01 7.80
N LYS A 3 -37.75 -21.40 8.86
CA LYS A 3 -36.63 -20.65 9.42
C LYS A 3 -35.51 -20.70 8.38
N THR A 4 -35.33 -19.65 7.61
CA THR A 4 -34.17 -19.48 6.74
C THR A 4 -32.94 -19.38 7.64
N GLN A 5 -32.26 -20.51 7.87
CA GLN A 5 -30.96 -20.52 8.54
C GLN A 5 -30.01 -19.60 7.77
N ALA A 6 -29.38 -18.66 8.48
CA ALA A 6 -28.30 -17.86 7.92
C ALA A 6 -27.25 -18.79 7.29
N PRO A 7 -26.82 -18.54 6.05
CA PRO A 7 -26.00 -19.52 5.36
C PRO A 7 -24.59 -19.59 5.96
N ASP A 8 -24.14 -20.82 6.27
CA ASP A 8 -22.91 -21.16 7.00
C ASP A 8 -21.61 -20.54 6.45
N TRP A 9 -21.63 -19.98 5.24
CA TRP A 9 -20.48 -19.34 4.60
C TRP A 9 -20.17 -17.95 5.17
N ILE A 10 -21.14 -17.22 5.73
CA ILE A 10 -20.98 -15.86 6.27
C ILE A 10 -19.91 -15.80 7.39
N PRO A 11 -19.99 -16.61 8.46
CA PRO A 11 -18.97 -16.58 9.52
C PRO A 11 -17.59 -17.03 9.04
N ARG A 12 -17.52 -17.97 8.09
CA ARG A 12 -16.25 -18.41 7.48
C ARG A 12 -15.58 -17.27 6.72
N ARG A 13 -16.35 -16.52 5.93
CA ARG A 13 -15.86 -15.38 5.15
C ARG A 13 -15.41 -14.22 6.05
N LEU A 14 -16.15 -13.92 7.11
CA LEU A 14 -15.73 -12.92 8.11
C LEU A 14 -14.40 -13.29 8.75
N ARG A 15 -14.15 -14.57 9.07
CA ARG A 15 -12.86 -15.03 9.60
C ARG A 15 -11.72 -14.80 8.60
N GLN A 16 -11.94 -15.15 7.33
CA GLN A 16 -10.97 -14.88 6.25
C GLN A 16 -10.67 -13.39 6.12
N LEU A 17 -11.68 -12.52 6.17
CA LEU A 17 -11.51 -11.06 6.11
C LEU A 17 -10.72 -10.51 7.30
N THR A 18 -10.97 -11.01 8.51
CA THR A 18 -10.20 -10.56 9.68
C THR A 18 -8.73 -10.98 9.61
N LEU A 19 -8.44 -12.17 9.06
CA LEU A 19 -7.08 -12.65 8.88
C LEU A 19 -6.38 -11.89 7.74
N GLY A 20 -7.06 -11.73 6.60
CA GLY A 20 -6.59 -10.96 5.45
C GLY A 20 -6.29 -9.50 5.82
N ARG A 21 -7.13 -8.88 6.65
CA ARG A 21 -6.88 -7.52 7.17
C ARG A 21 -5.61 -7.45 8.02
N LYS A 22 -5.36 -8.42 8.90
CA LYS A 22 -4.13 -8.46 9.70
C LYS A 22 -2.89 -8.59 8.81
N VAL A 23 -2.96 -9.46 7.80
CA VAL A 23 -1.89 -9.62 6.81
C VAL A 23 -1.66 -8.33 6.02
N LEU A 24 -2.71 -7.66 5.55
CA LEU A 24 -2.61 -6.39 4.82
C LEU A 24 -2.06 -5.25 5.67
N VAL A 25 -2.44 -5.17 6.95
CA VAL A 25 -1.86 -4.17 7.87
C VAL A 25 -0.38 -4.49 8.13
N GLY A 26 -0.04 -5.77 8.32
CA GLY A 26 1.34 -6.20 8.46
C GLY A 26 2.19 -5.88 7.23
N SER A 27 1.66 -6.14 6.02
CA SER A 27 2.35 -5.82 4.77
C SER A 27 2.50 -4.32 4.56
N LEU A 28 1.51 -3.51 4.95
CA LEU A 28 1.61 -2.05 4.92
C LEU A 28 2.73 -1.53 5.83
N LEU A 29 2.83 -2.05 7.06
CA LEU A 29 3.88 -1.67 8.00
C LEU A 29 5.26 -2.08 7.50
N ALA A 30 5.40 -3.32 7.01
CA ALA A 30 6.64 -3.81 6.43
C ALA A 30 7.06 -3.00 5.20
N TRP A 31 6.09 -2.63 4.36
CA TRP A 31 6.32 -1.80 3.18
C TRP A 31 6.78 -0.39 3.55
N LEU A 32 6.14 0.27 4.53
CA LEU A 32 6.57 1.58 5.03
C LEU A 32 7.99 1.51 5.61
N ALA A 33 8.28 0.48 6.41
CA ALA A 33 9.62 0.28 6.97
C ALA A 33 10.68 0.07 5.87
N ALA A 34 10.36 -0.70 4.82
CA ALA A 34 11.23 -0.91 3.68
C ALA A 34 11.49 0.39 2.91
N VAL A 35 10.46 1.21 2.67
CA VAL A 35 10.62 2.52 2.00
C VAL A 35 11.50 3.45 2.83
N VAL A 36 11.25 3.57 4.15
CA VAL A 36 12.05 4.39 5.05
C VAL A 36 13.51 3.92 5.08
N TRP A 37 13.73 2.61 5.20
CA TRP A 37 15.06 2.02 5.16
C TRP A 37 15.80 2.32 3.85
N LEU A 38 15.11 2.21 2.72
CA LEU A 38 15.69 2.44 1.40
C LEU A 38 16.03 3.91 1.18
N VAL A 39 15.19 4.83 1.65
CA VAL A 39 15.46 6.28 1.62
C VAL A 39 16.70 6.66 2.44
N LEU A 40 16.90 6.02 3.60
CA LEU A 40 18.08 6.26 4.45
C LEU A 40 19.35 5.60 3.89
N SER A 41 19.24 4.41 3.34
CA SER A 41 20.40 3.63 2.89
C SER A 41 20.92 4.05 1.52
N HIS A 42 20.03 4.46 0.62
CA HIS A 42 20.35 4.78 -0.78
C HIS A 42 19.76 6.13 -1.21
N PRO A 43 20.17 7.25 -0.56
CA PRO A 43 19.60 8.57 -0.82
C PRO A 43 19.78 9.04 -2.28
N LEU A 44 20.83 8.54 -2.95
CA LEU A 44 21.10 8.79 -4.36
C LEU A 44 19.98 8.26 -5.29
N MET A 45 19.25 7.22 -4.90
CA MET A 45 18.17 6.66 -5.73
C MET A 45 16.79 7.15 -5.33
N THR A 46 16.65 7.78 -4.17
CA THR A 46 15.34 8.12 -3.58
C THR A 46 15.13 9.60 -3.32
N ASN A 47 16.20 10.38 -3.22
CA ASN A 47 16.13 11.80 -2.88
C ASN A 47 16.74 12.69 -3.97
N PRO A 48 15.90 13.29 -4.85
CA PRO A 48 16.38 14.13 -5.94
C PRO A 48 17.07 15.41 -5.45
N LEU A 49 16.71 15.91 -4.25
CA LEU A 49 17.37 17.07 -3.65
C LEU A 49 18.83 16.77 -3.25
N HIS A 50 19.11 15.52 -2.87
CA HIS A 50 20.48 15.14 -2.49
C HIS A 50 21.38 15.03 -3.73
N LEU A 51 20.84 14.53 -4.84
CA LEU A 51 21.52 14.49 -6.13
C LEU A 51 21.74 15.88 -6.72
N LEU A 52 20.73 16.76 -6.66
CA LEU A 52 20.84 18.17 -7.10
C LEU A 52 22.00 18.89 -6.40
N ARG A 53 22.11 18.75 -5.07
CA ARG A 53 23.22 19.35 -4.30
C ARG A 53 24.59 18.81 -4.70
N GLN A 54 24.69 17.52 -5.03
CA GLN A 54 25.96 16.92 -5.47
C GLN A 54 26.31 17.28 -6.92
N LEU A 55 25.30 17.47 -7.78
CA LEU A 55 25.44 17.94 -9.17
C LEU A 55 25.82 19.42 -9.24
N GLU A 56 25.29 20.26 -8.35
CA GLU A 56 25.72 21.66 -8.21
C GLU A 56 27.18 21.78 -7.74
N GLN A 57 27.66 20.80 -6.95
CA GLN A 57 29.03 20.80 -6.41
C GLN A 57 30.08 20.21 -7.37
N ASN A 58 29.69 19.35 -8.31
CA ASN A 58 30.61 18.74 -9.27
C ASN A 58 30.14 19.02 -10.69
N ALA A 59 30.81 19.96 -11.36
CA ALA A 59 30.59 20.37 -12.74
C ALA A 59 30.76 19.19 -13.73
N VAL A 60 29.72 18.40 -13.94
CA VAL A 60 29.67 17.30 -14.91
C VAL A 60 28.58 17.60 -15.95
N ASP A 61 28.91 17.36 -17.22
CA ASP A 61 28.11 17.75 -18.38
C ASP A 61 26.61 17.40 -18.24
N PRO A 62 25.70 18.38 -18.36
CA PRO A 62 24.62 18.51 -17.37
C PRO A 62 23.27 17.99 -17.87
N SER A 63 23.12 17.55 -19.12
CA SER A 63 21.79 17.37 -19.72
C SER A 63 21.28 15.93 -19.68
N THR A 64 22.10 14.92 -19.96
CA THR A 64 21.62 13.52 -20.04
C THR A 64 21.72 12.80 -18.70
N LEU A 65 22.77 13.07 -17.92
CA LEU A 65 22.99 12.46 -16.60
C LEU A 65 22.07 13.07 -15.52
N SER A 66 21.74 14.36 -15.61
CA SER A 66 20.84 15.02 -14.65
C SER A 66 19.40 14.56 -14.79
N ILE A 67 18.92 14.38 -16.04
CA ILE A 67 17.57 13.90 -16.30
C ILE A 67 17.40 12.48 -15.76
N LEU A 68 18.36 11.59 -16.03
CA LEU A 68 18.30 10.21 -15.52
C LEU A 68 18.41 10.17 -13.98
N ALA A 69 19.24 11.03 -13.39
CA ALA A 69 19.39 11.17 -11.95
C ALA A 69 18.12 11.71 -11.27
N MET A 70 17.33 12.56 -11.94
CA MET A 70 16.02 13.00 -11.43
C MET A 70 14.90 11.99 -11.68
N LEU A 71 14.94 11.28 -12.81
CA LEU A 71 13.89 10.35 -13.20
C LEU A 71 13.84 9.13 -12.28
N ALA A 72 15.00 8.60 -11.85
CA ALA A 72 15.08 7.44 -10.97
C ALA A 72 14.33 7.62 -9.62
N PRO A 73 14.60 8.66 -8.82
CA PRO A 73 13.86 8.90 -7.58
C PRO A 73 12.39 9.25 -7.81
N LEU A 74 12.07 9.92 -8.93
CA LEU A 74 10.69 10.23 -9.27
C LEU A 74 9.89 8.96 -9.60
N MET A 75 10.46 8.06 -10.42
CA MET A 75 9.86 6.77 -10.75
C MET A 75 9.73 5.89 -9.51
N PHE A 76 10.74 5.86 -8.64
CA PHE A 76 10.67 5.17 -7.37
C PHE A 76 9.52 5.71 -6.50
N ALA A 77 9.41 7.03 -6.35
CA ALA A 77 8.34 7.66 -5.58
C ALA A 77 6.95 7.35 -6.17
N LEU A 78 6.81 7.35 -7.50
CA LEU A 78 5.56 7.03 -8.18
C LEU A 78 5.15 5.57 -7.94
N VAL A 79 6.07 4.62 -8.11
CA VAL A 79 5.83 3.20 -7.85
C VAL A 79 5.51 2.98 -6.38
N ALA A 80 6.20 3.68 -5.48
CA ALA A 80 5.95 3.57 -4.07
C ALA A 80 4.54 4.09 -3.72
N LEU A 81 4.16 5.26 -4.25
CA LEU A 81 2.83 5.82 -4.07
C LEU A 81 1.74 4.89 -4.62
N LEU A 82 1.96 4.28 -5.79
CA LEU A 82 1.02 3.34 -6.39
C LEU A 82 0.84 2.09 -5.52
N MET A 83 1.93 1.54 -4.99
CA MET A 83 1.87 0.40 -4.06
C MET A 83 1.13 0.74 -2.78
N LEU A 84 1.38 1.92 -2.20
CA LEU A 84 0.65 2.41 -1.05
C LEU A 84 -0.85 2.53 -1.35
N PHE A 85 -1.20 3.10 -2.50
CA PHE A 85 -2.59 3.24 -2.93
C PHE A 85 -3.29 1.88 -3.06
N LEU A 86 -2.65 0.88 -3.69
CA LEU A 86 -3.20 -0.47 -3.82
C LEU A 86 -3.41 -1.16 -2.46
N LEU A 87 -2.47 -1.00 -1.53
CA LEU A 87 -2.60 -1.54 -0.17
C LEU A 87 -3.78 -0.90 0.57
N LEU A 88 -3.92 0.42 0.49
CA LEU A 88 -5.03 1.15 1.09
C LEU A 88 -6.38 0.77 0.46
N LEU A 89 -6.42 0.61 -0.86
CA LEU A 89 -7.61 0.17 -1.59
C LEU A 89 -8.02 -1.24 -1.13
N GLY A 90 -7.08 -2.18 -1.04
CA GLY A 90 -7.34 -3.53 -0.53
C GLY A 90 -7.89 -3.54 0.90
N LEU A 91 -7.33 -2.70 1.77
CA LEU A 91 -7.82 -2.46 3.13
C LEU A 91 -9.25 -1.91 3.13
N GLY A 92 -9.53 -0.91 2.29
CA GLY A 92 -10.84 -0.33 2.10
C GLY A 92 -11.89 -1.36 1.64
N CYS A 93 -11.57 -2.15 0.62
CA CYS A 93 -12.41 -3.24 0.14
C CYS A 93 -12.74 -4.24 1.25
N MET A 94 -11.74 -4.72 2.00
CA MET A 94 -11.99 -5.68 3.09
C MET A 94 -12.86 -5.10 4.21
N ILE A 95 -12.68 -3.81 4.54
CA ILE A 95 -13.51 -3.14 5.55
C ILE A 95 -14.95 -3.02 5.06
N GLN A 96 -15.16 -2.63 3.80
CA GLN A 96 -16.49 -2.52 3.21
C GLN A 96 -17.18 -3.88 3.11
N GLU A 97 -16.46 -4.92 2.67
CA GLU A 97 -16.98 -6.29 2.60
C GLU A 97 -17.41 -6.79 3.99
N ALA A 98 -16.58 -6.58 5.02
CA ALA A 98 -16.94 -6.94 6.39
C ALA A 98 -18.16 -6.17 6.92
N ARG A 99 -18.32 -4.89 6.55
CA ARG A 99 -19.51 -4.09 6.91
C ARG A 99 -20.76 -4.58 6.21
N LEU A 100 -20.67 -4.92 4.93
CA LEU A 100 -21.79 -5.47 4.15
C LEU A 100 -22.27 -6.81 4.71
N LEU A 101 -21.34 -7.73 4.99
CA LEU A 101 -21.66 -9.04 5.56
C LEU A 101 -22.34 -8.92 6.93
N LYS A 102 -21.86 -8.02 7.79
CA LYS A 102 -22.49 -7.76 9.09
C LYS A 102 -23.91 -7.20 8.96
N ARG A 103 -24.15 -6.33 7.98
CA ARG A 103 -25.50 -5.80 7.72
C ARG A 103 -26.44 -6.88 7.17
N LEU A 104 -25.91 -7.79 6.35
CA LEU A 104 -26.68 -8.92 5.82
C LEU A 104 -27.13 -9.85 6.95
N ASP A 105 -26.20 -10.20 7.84
CA ASP A 105 -26.43 -11.04 9.03
C ASP A 105 -27.47 -10.43 9.99
N GLN A 106 -27.46 -9.10 10.15
CA GLN A 106 -28.45 -8.39 10.96
C GLN A 106 -29.85 -8.28 10.32
N ARG A 107 -29.95 -8.41 8.99
CA ARG A 107 -31.21 -8.23 8.25
C ARG A 107 -31.98 -9.53 8.08
N ASP A 108 -31.29 -10.68 8.11
CA ASP A 108 -31.87 -12.02 8.24
C ASP A 108 -31.50 -12.64 9.60
N PRO A 109 -31.98 -12.09 10.74
CA PRO A 109 -31.80 -12.72 12.04
C PRO A 109 -32.73 -13.93 12.13
N SER A 110 -32.20 -15.12 11.90
CA SER A 110 -32.91 -16.39 12.09
C SER A 110 -33.27 -16.63 13.57
#